data_AF-A0A6P4FBJ6-F1
#
_entry.id   AF-A0A6P4FBJ6-F1
#
_cell.length_a   1.000
_cell.length_b   1.000
_cell.length_c   1.000
_cell.angle_alpha   90.00
_cell.angle_beta   90.00
_cell.angle_gamma   90.00
#
_symmetry.space_group_name_H-M   'P 1'
#
loop_
_entity.id
_entity.type
_entity.pdbx_description
1 polymer ?
#
loop_
_entity_poly.entity_id
_entity_poly.type
_entity_poly.pdbx_seq_one_letter_code
_entity_poly.pdbx_strand_id
1 'polypeptide(L)'
;MAIHSQLRNTVWLCVILAMILDQQTPAEARVRDLCQVVPSTNGVCMPTTVGIYYDPETQRCQYKGCSNKPLFSTLEDCDKICNNPRHVKRRNQAKANETSH
;
A
#
# COMPACT_ATOMS: atom_id res chain seq x y z
N MET A 1 -32.91 -44.62 -14.93
CA MET A 1 -31.53 -44.37 -14.43
C MET A 1 -30.82 -43.19 -15.13
N ALA A 2 -31.37 -42.58 -16.19
CA ALA A 2 -30.75 -41.40 -16.84
C ALA A 2 -31.01 -40.08 -16.07
N ILE A 3 -32.20 -39.90 -15.48
CA ILE A 3 -32.64 -38.65 -14.84
C ILE A 3 -31.83 -38.33 -13.58
N HIS A 4 -31.50 -39.33 -12.75
CA HIS A 4 -30.67 -39.16 -11.55
C HIS A 4 -29.21 -38.80 -11.88
N SER A 5 -28.69 -39.32 -12.99
CA SER A 5 -27.35 -39.00 -13.49
C SER A 5 -27.28 -37.57 -14.03
N GLN A 6 -28.32 -37.14 -14.76
CA GLN A 6 -28.44 -35.77 -15.26
C GLN A 6 -28.58 -34.77 -14.11
N LEU A 7 -29.44 -35.06 -13.12
CA LEU A 7 -29.63 -34.19 -11.96
C LEU A 7 -28.33 -34.03 -11.15
N ARG A 8 -27.57 -35.12 -10.95
CA ARG A 8 -26.27 -35.08 -10.28
C ARG A 8 -25.25 -34.23 -11.04
N ASN A 9 -25.20 -34.36 -12.36
CA ASN A 9 -24.30 -33.58 -13.20
C ASN A 9 -24.69 -32.09 -13.20
N THR A 10 -25.99 -31.77 -13.26
CA THR A 10 -26.47 -30.40 -13.17
C THR A 10 -26.13 -29.76 -11.83
N VAL A 11 -26.34 -30.47 -10.71
CA VAL A 11 -25.97 -29.98 -9.38
C VAL A 11 -24.47 -29.72 -9.27
N TRP A 12 -23.63 -30.65 -9.77
CA TRP A 12 -22.18 -30.45 -9.79
C TRP A 12 -21.77 -29.24 -10.64
N LEU A 13 -22.40 -29.05 -11.80
CA LEU A 13 -22.13 -27.90 -12.67
C LEU A 13 -22.54 -26.58 -12.01
N CYS A 14 -23.68 -26.55 -11.32
CA CYS A 14 -24.14 -25.41 -10.53
C CYS A 14 -23.22 -25.08 -9.36
N VAL A 15 -22.70 -26.09 -8.65
CA VAL A 15 -21.74 -25.90 -7.55
C VAL A 15 -20.42 -25.36 -8.08
N ILE A 16 -19.90 -25.89 -9.19
CA ILE A 16 -18.68 -25.37 -9.83
C ILE A 16 -18.89 -23.93 -10.30
N LEU A 17 -20.02 -23.62 -10.93
CA LEU A 17 -20.37 -22.25 -11.33
C LEU A 17 -20.47 -21.30 -10.13
N ALA A 18 -21.07 -21.73 -9.02
CA ALA A 18 -21.16 -20.95 -7.79
C ALA A 18 -19.78 -20.70 -7.17
N MET A 19 -18.91 -21.72 -7.12
CA MET A 19 -17.53 -21.59 -6.61
C MET A 19 -16.66 -20.69 -7.50
N ILE A 20 -16.87 -20.69 -8.83
CA ILE A 20 -16.19 -19.78 -9.76
C ILE A 20 -16.68 -18.34 -9.58
N LEU A 21 -17.99 -18.15 -9.31
CA LEU A 21 -18.57 -16.82 -9.09
C LEU A 21 -18.14 -16.20 -7.75
N ASP A 22 -17.82 -17.02 -6.76
CA ASP A 22 -17.36 -16.62 -5.42
C ASP A 22 -15.83 -16.39 -5.35
N GLN A 23 -15.08 -16.67 -6.42
CA GLN A 23 -13.70 -16.19 -6.57
C GLN A 23 -13.63 -14.70 -6.92
N GLN A 24 -14.41 -13.88 -6.21
CA GLN A 24 -14.10 -12.46 -6.08
C GLN A 24 -12.77 -12.38 -5.33
N THR A 25 -11.68 -12.42 -6.09
CA THR A 25 -10.37 -12.01 -5.62
C THR A 25 -10.58 -10.61 -5.06
N PRO A 26 -10.47 -10.39 -3.72
CA PRO A 26 -10.45 -9.03 -3.24
C PRO A 26 -9.22 -8.44 -3.90
N ALA A 27 -9.44 -7.50 -4.81
CA ALA A 27 -8.37 -6.68 -5.36
C ALA A 27 -7.78 -5.96 -4.16
N GLU A 28 -6.74 -6.56 -3.58
CA GLU A 28 -6.06 -6.06 -2.40
C GLU A 28 -5.38 -4.78 -2.85
N ALA A 29 -6.10 -3.67 -2.67
CA ALA A 29 -5.57 -2.34 -2.89
C ALA A 29 -4.38 -2.22 -1.95
N ARG A 30 -3.18 -2.45 -2.48
CA ARG A 30 -1.95 -2.25 -1.72
C ARG A 30 -1.86 -0.77 -1.43
N VAL A 31 -2.34 -0.37 -0.26
CA VAL A 31 -2.23 0.99 0.24
C VAL A 31 -0.74 1.26 0.42
N ARG A 32 -0.16 1.97 -0.54
CA ARG A 32 1.25 2.36 -0.50
C ARG A 32 1.43 3.33 0.67
N ASP A 33 2.30 2.98 1.61
CA ASP A 33 2.62 3.84 2.75
C ASP A 33 3.41 5.06 2.25
N LEU A 34 2.79 6.24 2.30
CA LEU A 34 3.37 7.51 1.83
C LEU A 34 4.66 7.86 2.59
N CYS A 35 4.79 7.41 3.83
CA CYS A 35 5.92 7.70 4.71
C CYS A 35 7.15 6.80 4.43
N GLN A 36 7.02 5.83 3.54
CA GLN A 36 8.12 4.93 3.12
C GLN A 36 8.57 5.19 1.68
N VAL A 37 8.01 6.20 1.01
CA VAL A 37 8.38 6.50 -0.37
C VAL A 37 9.77 7.14 -0.40
N VAL A 38 10.69 6.53 -1.15
CA VAL A 38 12.04 7.07 -1.36
C VAL A 38 12.00 8.16 -2.44
N PRO A 39 12.58 9.34 -2.20
CA PRO A 39 12.66 10.40 -3.20
C PRO A 39 13.54 10.01 -4.39
N SER A 40 13.12 10.36 -5.61
CA SER A 40 14.00 10.28 -6.78
C SER A 40 14.97 11.46 -6.74
N THR A 41 16.25 11.16 -6.54
CA THR A 41 17.35 12.16 -6.54
C THR A 41 18.19 12.10 -7.80
N ASN A 42 17.76 11.34 -8.81
CA ASN A 42 18.49 11.17 -10.06
C ASN A 42 18.28 12.40 -10.95
N GLY A 43 19.18 13.37 -10.83
CA GLY A 43 19.23 14.58 -11.66
C GLY A 43 18.85 15.87 -10.94
N VAL A 44 18.96 16.99 -11.66
CA VAL A 44 18.58 18.31 -11.17
C VAL A 44 17.05 18.44 -11.25
N CYS A 45 16.39 18.56 -10.10
CA CYS A 45 14.96 18.87 -10.06
C CYS A 45 14.73 20.31 -10.54
N MET A 46 13.62 20.53 -11.23
CA MET A 46 13.15 21.89 -11.45
C MET A 46 12.66 22.45 -10.10
N PRO A 47 12.81 23.77 -9.83
CA PRO A 47 12.35 24.36 -8.57
C PRO A 47 10.87 24.06 -8.25
N THR A 48 10.04 23.94 -9.28
CA THR A 48 8.60 23.64 -9.18
C THR A 48 8.28 22.16 -8.98
N THR A 49 9.25 21.26 -9.12
CA THR A 49 9.06 19.80 -9.00
C THR A 49 9.72 19.20 -7.77
N VAL A 50 10.27 20.02 -6.87
CA VAL A 50 10.80 19.53 -5.60
C VAL A 50 9.64 18.99 -4.74
N GLY A 51 9.75 17.73 -4.32
CA GLY A 51 8.72 17.09 -3.52
C GLY A 51 8.99 17.18 -2.01
N ILE A 52 7.96 16.93 -1.21
CA ILE A 52 8.08 16.71 0.24
C ILE A 52 8.10 15.21 0.49
N TYR A 53 9.12 14.75 1.23
CA TYR A 53 9.29 13.35 1.61
C TYR A 53 9.59 13.24 3.10
N TYR A 54 9.13 12.14 3.69
CA TYR A 54 9.44 11.79 5.05
C TYR A 54 10.73 10.99 5.12
N ASP A 55 11.63 11.38 6.02
CA ASP A 55 12.85 10.65 6.30
C ASP A 55 12.66 9.79 7.57
N PRO A 56 12.63 8.45 7.46
CA PRO A 56 12.43 7.57 8.61
C PRO A 56 13.63 7.51 9.56
N GLU A 57 14.83 7.90 9.12
CA GLU A 57 16.04 7.95 9.94
C GLU A 57 16.00 9.15 10.86
N THR A 58 15.80 10.34 10.28
CA THR A 58 15.73 11.62 11.03
C THR A 58 14.35 11.92 11.60
N GLN A 59 13.33 11.15 11.19
CA GLN A 59 11.93 11.29 11.60
C GLN A 59 11.33 12.66 11.26
N ARG A 60 11.77 13.27 10.16
CA ARG A 60 11.43 14.64 9.76
C ARG A 60 10.96 14.67 8.31
N CYS A 61 9.98 15.53 8.01
CA CYS A 61 9.61 15.86 6.63
C CYS A 61 10.55 16.92 6.05
N GLN A 62 10.97 16.74 4.81
CA GLN A 62 11.93 17.62 4.13
C GLN A 62 11.59 17.77 2.66
N TYR A 63 11.92 18.94 2.08
CA TYR A 63 11.93 19.10 0.63
C TYR A 63 13.12 18.32 0.05
N LYS A 64 12.84 17.25 -0.69
CA LYS A 64 13.88 16.36 -1.23
C LYS A 64 13.40 15.67 -2.50
N GLY A 65 14.31 15.49 -3.45
CA GLY A 65 14.03 14.79 -4.70
C GLY A 65 12.98 15.46 -5.57
N CYS A 66 12.73 14.83 -6.72
CA CYS A 66 11.79 15.34 -7.71
C CYS A 66 10.52 14.50 -7.66
N SER A 67 9.36 15.16 -7.69
CA SER A 67 8.08 14.49 -7.82
C SER A 67 7.19 15.19 -8.85
N ASN A 68 6.69 14.41 -9.81
CA ASN A 68 5.66 14.88 -10.74
C ASN A 68 4.27 14.97 -10.08
N LYS A 69 4.06 14.25 -8.98
CA LYS A 69 2.83 14.30 -8.16
C LYS A 69 3.24 14.39 -6.69
N PRO A 70 3.09 15.54 -6.03
CA PRO A 70 3.53 15.70 -4.65
C PRO A 70 2.81 14.71 -3.74
N LEU A 71 3.55 14.06 -2.83
CA LEU A 71 2.99 13.16 -1.81
C LEU A 71 2.24 13.94 -0.73
N PHE A 72 2.71 15.15 -0.46
CA PHE A 72 2.19 16.06 0.56
C PHE A 72 2.18 17.49 0.01
N SER A 73 1.18 18.27 0.41
CA SER A 73 1.06 19.67 0.02
C SER A 73 1.91 20.60 0.88
N THR A 74 2.09 20.27 2.17
CA THR A 74 2.89 21.05 3.13
C THR A 74 3.75 20.14 4.01
N LEU A 75 4.82 20.70 4.58
CA LEU A 75 5.64 19.99 5.58
C LEU A 75 4.80 19.58 6.80
N GLU A 76 3.89 20.45 7.22
CA GLU A 76 3.00 20.20 8.36
C GLU A 76 2.06 19.01 8.11
N ASP A 77 1.50 18.89 6.90
CA ASP A 77 0.66 17.74 6.54
C ASP A 77 1.47 16.44 6.56
N CYS A 78 2.69 16.48 6.03
CA CYS A 78 3.61 15.35 6.05
C CYS A 78 3.91 14.92 7.49
N ASP A 79 4.27 15.85 8.38
CA ASP A 79 4.58 15.53 9.77
C ASP A 79 3.34 15.01 10.51
N LYS A 80 2.16 15.63 10.32
CA LYS A 80 0.90 15.16 10.91
C LYS A 80 0.56 13.74 10.47
N ILE A 81 0.83 13.37 9.22
CA ILE A 81 0.55 12.03 8.71
C ILE A 81 1.61 11.03 9.21
N CYS A 82 2.89 11.32 9.01
CA CYS A 82 3.97 10.35 9.23
C CYS A 82 4.44 10.24 10.68
N ASN A 83 4.23 11.27 11.50
CA ASN A 83 4.54 11.26 12.93
C ASN A 83 3.29 11.03 13.82
N ASN A 84 2.16 10.62 13.25
CA ASN A 84 1.00 10.26 14.09
C ASN A 84 1.26 8.98 14.91
N PRO A 85 0.51 8.78 16.01
CA PRO A 85 0.71 7.62 16.89
C PRO A 85 0.63 6.26 16.19
N ARG A 86 -0.16 6.13 15.12
CA ARG A 86 -0.28 4.87 14.35
C ARG A 86 0.99 4.58 13.56
N HIS A 87 1.54 5.56 12.84
CA HIS A 87 2.79 5.40 12.11
C HIS A 87 3.97 5.21 13.04
N VAL A 88 4.03 5.94 14.16
CA VAL A 88 5.07 5.77 15.18
C VAL A 88 5.06 4.34 15.73
N LYS A 89 3.89 3.80 16.09
CA LYS A 89 3.77 2.43 16.57
C LYS A 89 4.24 1.41 15.53
N ARG A 90 3.80 1.54 14.28
CA ARG A 90 4.19 0.63 13.18
C ARG A 90 5.70 0.64 12.95
N ARG A 91 6.31 1.83 12.92
CA ARG A 91 7.77 1.99 12.78
C ARG A 91 8.53 1.33 13.92
N ASN A 92 8.08 1.53 15.17
CA ASN A 92 8.74 0.93 16.33
C ASN A 92 8.64 -0.60 16.31
N GLN A 93 7.52 -1.15 15.85
CA GLN A 93 7.36 -2.59 15.65
C GLN A 93 8.30 -3.13 14.55
N ALA A 94 8.41 -2.44 13.42
CA ALA A 94 9.34 -2.83 12.37
C ALA A 94 10.79 -2.88 12.88
N LYS A 95 11.24 -1.85 13.61
CA LYS A 95 12.57 -1.83 14.23
C LYS A 95 12.79 -2.95 15.25
N ALA A 96 11.78 -3.27 16.06
CA ALA A 96 11.85 -4.37 17.02
C ALA A 96 11.99 -5.73 16.31
N ASN A 97 11.30 -5.91 15.18
CA ASN A 97 11.41 -7.13 14.38
C ASN A 97 12.78 -7.27 13.70
N GLU A 98 13.38 -6.15 13.25
CA GLU A 98 14.74 -6.13 12.68
C GLU A 98 15.83 -6.49 13.70
N THR A 99 15.64 -6.16 14.98
CA THR A 99 16.62 -6.43 16.05
C THR A 99 16.50 -7.82 16.67
N SER A 100 15.48 -8.59 16.29
CA SER A 100 15.26 -9.96 16.76
C SER A 100 15.96 -11.03 15.91
N HIS A 101 16.72 -10.63 14.89
CA HIS A 101 17.29 -11.50 13.88
C HIS A 101 18.83 -11.38 13.80
#